data_AF-A0A0G4K705-F1
#
_entry.id   AF-A0A0G4K705-F1
#
_cell.length_a   1.000
_cell.length_b   1.000
_cell.length_c   1.000
_cell.angle_alpha   90.00
_cell.angle_beta   90.00
_cell.angle_gamma   90.00
#
_symmetry.space_group_name_H-M   'P 1'
#
loop_
_entity.id
_entity.type
_entity.pdbx_description
1 polymer ?
#
loop_
_entity_poly.entity_id
_entity_poly.type
_entity_poly.pdbx_seq_one_letter_code
_entity_poly.pdbx_strand_id
1 'polypeptide(L)'
;MYLFSEDIAFNYYFIERMSYGCCAVNDTISQILNPHAPFGGIGNSGIGQYHGYDSFKCFSKETTILNKGYRFEIDTRYPPYEKNIKSLNFLYNLTKK
;
A
#
# COMPACT_ATOMS: atom_id res chain seq x y z
N MET A 1 1.44 -19.86 -6.78
CA MET A 1 2.62 -20.61 -6.36
C MET A 1 2.17 -21.66 -5.35
N TYR A 2 2.68 -22.89 -5.46
CA TYR A 2 2.37 -23.96 -4.51
C TYR A 2 3.68 -24.47 -3.92
N LEU A 3 3.79 -24.40 -2.60
CA LEU A 3 4.99 -24.77 -1.86
C LEU A 3 4.67 -25.97 -0.96
N PHE A 4 5.35 -27.09 -1.15
CA PHE A 4 5.15 -28.27 -0.30
C PHE A 4 6.42 -28.52 0.52
N SER A 5 6.32 -28.30 1.82
CA SER A 5 7.43 -28.48 2.77
C SER A 5 6.92 -28.38 4.22
N GLU A 6 7.49 -29.23 5.07
CA GLU A 6 7.31 -29.17 6.53
C GLU A 6 8.38 -28.30 7.21
N ASP A 7 9.48 -27.96 6.51
CA ASP A 7 10.51 -27.05 7.02
C ASP A 7 10.01 -25.60 6.98
N ILE A 8 9.74 -25.07 8.18
CA ILE A 8 9.25 -23.71 8.39
C ILE A 8 10.29 -22.67 7.96
N ALA A 9 11.58 -22.91 8.21
CA ALA A 9 12.63 -21.96 7.85
C ALA A 9 12.76 -21.86 6.32
N PHE A 10 12.67 -23.00 5.62
CA PHE A 10 12.61 -23.02 4.16
C PHE A 10 11.36 -22.30 3.61
N ASN A 11 10.21 -22.49 4.25
CA ASN A 11 8.97 -21.84 3.86
C ASN A 11 9.09 -20.30 3.90
N TYR A 12 9.59 -19.75 5.01
CA TYR A 12 9.83 -18.31 5.13
C TYR A 12 10.88 -17.84 4.13
N TYR A 13 12.01 -18.56 4.01
CA TYR A 13 13.06 -18.22 3.06
C TYR A 13 12.53 -18.07 1.63
N PHE A 14 11.69 -19.02 1.18
CA PHE A 14 11.11 -19.02 -0.16
C PHE A 14 10.06 -17.90 -0.33
N ILE A 15 9.14 -17.77 0.63
CA ILE A 15 8.07 -16.78 0.61
C ILE A 15 8.63 -15.36 0.50
N GLU A 16 9.71 -15.05 1.21
CA GLU A 16 10.33 -13.72 1.23
C GLU A 16 11.13 -13.37 -0.02
N ARG A 17 11.59 -14.37 -0.79
CA ARG A 17 12.56 -14.16 -1.89
C ARG A 17 11.94 -14.26 -3.28
N MET A 18 10.77 -14.86 -3.39
CA MET A 18 10.12 -15.10 -4.68
C MET A 18 8.94 -14.16 -4.88
N SER A 19 8.74 -13.71 -6.11
CA SER A 19 7.60 -12.90 -6.51
C SER A 19 6.52 -13.78 -7.14
N TYR A 20 5.29 -13.66 -6.66
CA TYR A 20 4.12 -14.40 -7.11
C TYR A 20 2.84 -13.65 -6.74
N GLY A 21 1.72 -13.93 -7.42
CA GLY A 21 0.43 -13.31 -7.09
C GLY A 21 -0.17 -13.85 -5.80
N CYS A 22 -0.32 -15.17 -5.71
CA CYS A 22 -0.72 -15.88 -4.49
C CYS A 22 0.17 -17.10 -4.26
N CYS A 23 0.36 -17.46 -2.99
CA CYS A 23 1.07 -18.68 -2.59
C CYS A 23 0.20 -19.49 -1.62
N ALA A 24 0.20 -20.81 -1.78
CA ALA A 24 -0.34 -21.74 -0.80
C ALA A 24 0.77 -22.72 -0.38
N VAL A 25 0.88 -22.95 0.92
CA VAL A 25 1.83 -23.90 1.51
C VAL A 25 1.06 -25.17 1.88
N ASN A 26 1.53 -26.32 1.41
CA ASN A 26 0.92 -27.64 1.63
C ASN A 26 -0.54 -27.76 1.17
N ASP A 27 -0.96 -26.91 0.23
CA ASP A 27 -2.28 -26.94 -0.38
C ASP A 27 -2.22 -26.37 -1.80
N THR A 28 -3.26 -26.64 -2.58
CA THR A 28 -3.46 -26.05 -3.91
C THR A 28 -4.84 -25.45 -4.04
N ILE A 29 -4.96 -24.40 -4.83
CA ILE A 29 -6.21 -23.71 -5.20
C ILE A 29 -6.93 -23.03 -4.03
N SER A 30 -6.96 -23.61 -2.83
CA SER A 30 -7.70 -23.15 -1.66
C SER A 30 -7.45 -21.69 -1.27
N GLN A 31 -6.31 -21.10 -1.65
CA GLN A 31 -6.06 -19.66 -1.48
C GLN A 31 -7.12 -18.77 -2.15
N ILE A 32 -7.90 -19.28 -3.11
CA ILE A 32 -9.01 -18.56 -3.75
C ILE A 32 -10.30 -18.58 -2.91
N LEU A 33 -10.45 -19.52 -1.98
CA LEU A 33 -11.71 -19.76 -1.28
C LEU A 33 -12.03 -18.68 -0.25
N ASN A 34 -11.03 -17.95 0.23
CA ASN A 34 -11.23 -16.87 1.19
C ASN A 34 -11.64 -15.57 0.46
N PRO A 35 -12.91 -15.13 0.54
CA PRO A 35 -13.36 -13.92 -0.14
C PRO A 35 -12.78 -12.63 0.47
N HIS A 36 -12.13 -12.70 1.64
CA HIS A 36 -11.43 -11.57 2.26
C HIS A 36 -9.96 -11.50 1.88
N ALA A 37 -9.41 -12.53 1.23
CA ALA A 37 -8.05 -12.51 0.73
C ALA A 37 -8.03 -11.95 -0.70
N PRO A 38 -7.16 -10.98 -1.02
CA PRO A 38 -7.04 -10.47 -2.37
C PRO A 38 -6.50 -11.56 -3.30
N PHE A 39 -7.10 -11.67 -4.48
CA PHE A 39 -6.65 -12.55 -5.55
C PHE A 39 -6.23 -11.73 -6.77
N GLY A 40 -5.00 -11.93 -7.24
CA GLY A 40 -4.40 -11.11 -8.29
C GLY A 40 -3.08 -11.67 -8.80
N GLY A 41 -2.61 -11.11 -9.91
CA GLY A 41 -1.33 -11.44 -10.53
C GLY A 41 -0.25 -10.40 -10.25
N ILE A 42 0.99 -10.77 -10.55
CA ILE A 42 2.14 -9.85 -10.57
C ILE A 42 2.98 -10.06 -11.83
N GLY A 43 3.44 -8.97 -12.45
CA GLY A 43 4.26 -8.99 -13.67
C GLY A 43 3.49 -9.60 -14.85
N ASN A 44 4.09 -10.59 -15.52
CA ASN A 44 3.49 -11.24 -16.70
C ASN A 44 2.18 -12.02 -16.37
N SER A 45 1.92 -12.31 -15.10
CA SER A 45 0.68 -12.98 -14.68
C SER A 45 -0.52 -12.04 -14.48
N GLY A 46 -0.30 -10.72 -14.54
CA GLY A 46 -1.36 -9.72 -14.42
C GLY A 46 -0.98 -8.56 -13.50
N ILE A 47 -1.92 -7.60 -13.38
CA ILE A 47 -1.83 -6.44 -12.49
C ILE A 47 -3.15 -6.26 -11.73
N GLY A 48 -3.07 -5.72 -10.52
CA GLY A 48 -4.23 -5.51 -9.67
C GLY A 48 -4.71 -6.78 -8.96
N GLN A 49 -5.75 -6.61 -8.15
CA GLN A 49 -6.34 -7.66 -7.33
C GLN A 49 -7.83 -7.40 -7.12
N TYR A 50 -8.58 -8.47 -6.85
CA TYR A 50 -10.01 -8.44 -6.53
C TYR A 50 -10.31 -9.48 -5.44
N HIS A 51 -11.59 -9.77 -5.22
CA HIS A 51 -12.26 -10.47 -4.12
C HIS A 51 -12.80 -9.54 -3.04
N GLY A 52 -14.00 -9.88 -2.54
CA GLY A 52 -14.66 -9.17 -1.44
C GLY A 52 -14.55 -7.65 -1.56
N TYR A 53 -13.89 -7.05 -0.58
CA TYR A 53 -13.68 -5.60 -0.51
C TYR A 53 -12.65 -5.08 -1.54
N ASP A 54 -11.65 -5.89 -1.91
CA ASP A 54 -10.71 -5.55 -2.98
C ASP A 54 -11.40 -5.44 -4.34
N SER A 55 -12.45 -6.22 -4.60
CA SER A 55 -13.31 -6.01 -5.79
C SER A 55 -13.97 -4.65 -5.78
N PHE A 56 -14.54 -4.23 -4.63
CA PHE A 56 -15.15 -2.91 -4.50
C PHE A 56 -14.13 -1.80 -4.79
N LYS A 57 -12.92 -1.92 -4.21
CA LYS A 57 -11.82 -0.99 -4.50
C LYS A 57 -11.40 -1.01 -5.96
N CYS A 58 -11.30 -2.18 -6.58
CA CYS A 58 -10.89 -2.36 -7.98
C CYS A 58 -11.85 -1.65 -8.95
N PHE A 59 -13.16 -1.69 -8.68
CA PHE A 59 -14.19 -1.07 -9.52
C PHE A 59 -14.68 0.29 -9.02
N SER A 60 -14.04 0.86 -8.00
CA SER A 60 -14.37 2.18 -7.47
C SER A 60 -13.23 3.15 -7.69
N LYS A 61 -13.59 4.43 -7.88
CA LYS A 61 -12.61 5.52 -7.89
C LYS A 61 -12.55 6.16 -6.51
N GLU A 62 -11.46 5.93 -5.78
CA GLU A 62 -11.20 6.66 -4.54
C GLU A 62 -10.97 8.15 -4.86
N THR A 63 -11.71 9.03 -4.17
CA THR A 63 -11.69 10.48 -4.41
C THR A 63 -11.39 11.20 -3.12
N THR A 64 -10.30 11.98 -3.11
CA THR A 64 -9.91 12.81 -1.96
C THR A 64 -10.65 14.13 -1.96
N ILE A 65 -11.23 14.50 -0.81
CA ILE A 65 -11.91 15.78 -0.59
C ILE A 65 -11.26 16.49 0.60
N LEU A 66 -10.71 17.69 0.37
CA LEU A 66 -10.20 18.55 1.43
C LEU A 66 -11.22 19.64 1.76
N ASN A 67 -11.74 19.61 2.98
CA ASN A 67 -12.59 20.68 3.51
C ASN A 67 -11.80 21.51 4.53
N LYS A 68 -11.32 22.68 4.11
CA LYS A 68 -10.53 23.59 4.95
C LYS A 68 -11.42 24.67 5.57
N GLY A 69 -11.38 24.80 6.89
CA GLY A 69 -12.06 25.89 7.61
C GLY A 69 -11.38 27.26 7.42
N TYR A 70 -12.14 28.34 7.65
CA TYR A 70 -11.69 29.72 7.39
C TYR A 70 -10.78 30.34 8.45
N ARG A 71 -10.66 29.73 9.64
CA ARG A 71 -10.08 30.39 10.82
C ARG A 71 -8.56 30.33 10.94
N PHE A 72 -7.93 29.32 10.35
CA PHE A 72 -6.49 29.11 10.47
C PHE A 72 -5.84 29.03 9.09
N GLU A 73 -5.06 30.05 8.78
CA GLU A 73 -4.26 30.13 7.58
C GLU A 73 -2.78 30.10 7.95
N ILE A 74 -2.04 29.22 7.29
CA ILE A 74 -0.58 29.22 7.41
C ILE A 74 -0.08 30.37 6.52
N ASP A 75 0.40 31.44 7.16
CA ASP A 75 0.91 32.67 6.54
C ASP A 75 2.11 32.39 5.62
N THR A 76 2.89 31.35 5.91
CA THR A 76 4.05 30.93 5.11
C THR A 76 3.71 30.46 3.69
N ARG A 77 2.42 30.28 3.36
CA ARG A 77 1.95 29.92 2.01
C ARG A 77 1.87 31.11 1.05
N TYR A 78 1.94 32.34 1.57
CA TYR A 78 1.74 33.56 0.77
C TYR A 78 3.01 34.43 0.74
N PRO A 79 3.26 35.20 -0.35
CA PRO A 79 4.32 36.19 -0.38
C PRO A 79 4.10 37.34 0.62
N PRO A 80 5.17 38.05 1.05
CA PRO A 80 6.58 37.81 0.73
C PRO A 80 7.19 36.69 1.59
N TYR A 81 7.75 35.67 0.93
CA TYR A 81 8.18 34.42 1.57
C TYR A 81 9.37 34.58 2.53
N GLU A 82 10.11 35.69 2.44
CA GLU A 82 11.32 35.97 3.22
C GLU A 82 11.10 35.98 4.74
N LYS A 83 9.90 36.34 5.20
CA LYS A 83 9.60 36.47 6.64
C LYS A 83 9.58 35.13 7.38
N ASN A 84 9.25 34.04 6.70
CA ASN A 84 8.94 32.76 7.32
C ASN A 84 9.87 31.60 6.87
N ILE A 85 10.99 31.90 6.20
CA ILE A 85 11.94 30.88 5.70
C ILE A 85 12.58 30.09 6.85
N LYS A 86 12.88 30.75 7.99
CA LYS A 86 13.54 30.10 9.14
C LYS A 86 12.65 29.04 9.80
N SER A 87 11.36 29.33 9.99
CA SER A 87 10.39 28.38 10.55
C SER A 87 10.09 27.25 9.57
N LEU A 88 10.02 27.54 8.27
CA LEU A 88 9.85 26.51 7.23
C LEU A 88 11.06 25.56 7.15
N ASN A 89 12.28 26.09 7.21
CA ASN A 89 13.50 25.29 7.24
C ASN A 89 13.59 24.44 8.52
N PHE A 90 13.14 24.97 9.66
CA PHE A 90 13.05 24.21 10.90
C PHE A 90 12.08 23.03 10.78
N LEU A 91 10.86 23.28 10.26
CA LEU A 91 9.87 22.22 9.99
C LEU A 91 10.39 21.17 9.01
N TYR A 92 11.01 21.61 7.91
CA TYR A 92 11.62 20.73 6.91
C TYR A 92 12.69 19.81 7.52
N ASN A 93 13.55 20.34 8.38
CA ASN A 93 14.58 19.56 9.07
C ASN A 93 13.99 18.57 10.09
N LEU A 94 12.83 18.88 10.69
CA LEU A 94 12.10 17.93 11.55
C LEU A 94 11.48 16.77 10.78
N THR A 95 10.96 17.03 9.58
CA THR A 95 10.35 15.99 8.72
C THR A 95 11.37 15.12 8.01
N LYS A 96 12.67 15.44 8.13
CA LYS A 96 13.78 14.75 7.46
C LYS A 96 14.36 13.56 8.25
N LYS A 97 13.68 13.14 9.33
CA LYS A 97 13.94 11.88 10.03
C LYS A 97 13.30 10.72 9.29
#